data_AF-A0A812Q649-F1
#
_entry.id   AF-A0A812Q649-F1
#
_cell.length_a   1.000
_cell.length_b   1.000
_cell.length_c   1.000
_cell.angle_alpha   90.00
_cell.angle_beta   90.00
_cell.angle_gamma   90.00
#
_symmetry.space_group_name_H-M   'P 1'
#
loop_
_entity.id
_entity.type
_entity.pdbx_description
1 polymer ?
#
loop_
_entity_poly.entity_id
_entity_poly.type
_entity_poly.pdbx_seq_one_letter_code
_entity_poly.pdbx_strand_id
1 'polypeptide(L)'
;MKREMQWDDKFTSLTVGTDVVVTVRISNQKLVCDWSPEWAQWDDLQSSVELKQLIQRANDKLQHNSVSKGSGKSKQRRFTNVAHCRFISVYMPHAGYPHGELSMVYDQLDWILADAQNMNYASVLGGDFNTQWNVGVRGDMIREFSYMFGLSLANPAHMPESWTFRSSAGIKRQIDFILF
;
A
#
# COMPACT_ATOMS: atom_id res chain seq x y z
N MET A 1 31.62 15.37 4.43
CA MET A 1 31.15 15.84 5.76
C MET A 1 30.40 14.69 6.40
N LYS A 2 30.91 14.07 7.49
CA LYS A 2 30.14 13.05 8.22
C LYS A 2 29.01 13.78 8.95
N ARG A 3 27.77 13.60 8.48
CA ARG A 3 26.61 14.14 9.19
C ARG A 3 26.35 13.25 10.41
N GLU A 4 26.32 13.84 11.59
CA GLU A 4 26.11 13.12 12.85
C GLU A 4 24.66 12.65 12.93
N MET A 5 24.46 11.36 13.22
CA MET A 5 23.15 10.75 13.37
C MET A 5 22.83 10.65 14.86
N GLN A 6 21.64 11.09 15.26
CA GLN A 6 21.20 11.07 16.65
C GLN A 6 19.76 10.58 16.75
N TRP A 7 19.47 9.70 17.71
CA TRP A 7 18.10 9.32 18.05
C TRP A 7 17.57 10.19 19.20
N ASP A 8 16.25 10.28 19.30
CA ASP A 8 15.62 10.90 20.47
C ASP A 8 15.68 9.98 21.71
N ASP A 9 15.48 10.55 22.89
CA ASP A 9 15.49 9.81 24.17
C ASP A 9 14.45 8.68 24.21
N LYS A 10 13.42 8.77 23.36
CA LYS A 10 12.32 7.80 23.29
C LYS A 10 12.56 6.70 22.26
N PHE A 11 13.62 6.77 21.45
CA PHE A 11 13.87 5.85 20.35
C PHE A 11 12.66 5.75 19.40
N THR A 12 12.09 6.91 19.06
CA THR A 12 10.99 7.08 18.11
C THR A 12 11.39 7.87 16.88
N SER A 13 12.55 8.50 16.84
CA SER A 13 13.03 9.19 15.64
C SER A 13 14.54 9.13 15.50
N LEU A 14 15.02 9.13 14.26
CA LEU A 14 16.42 9.36 13.90
C LEU A 14 16.52 10.72 13.20
N THR A 15 17.50 11.51 13.62
CA THR A 15 17.82 12.82 13.07
C THR A 15 19.23 12.78 12.48
N VAL A 16 19.43 13.42 11.33
CA VAL A 16 20.75 13.62 10.72
C VAL A 16 20.99 15.11 10.62
N GLY A 17 21.91 15.65 11.42
CA GLY A 17 22.03 17.10 11.60
C GLY A 17 20.77 17.69 12.24
N THR A 18 20.04 18.54 11.52
CA THR A 18 18.79 19.14 12.03
C THR A 18 17.52 18.43 11.54
N ASP A 19 17.66 17.48 10.62
CA ASP A 19 16.54 16.93 9.87
C ASP A 19 16.14 15.56 10.42
N VAL A 20 14.85 15.38 10.71
CA VAL A 20 14.30 14.07 11.10
C VAL A 20 14.19 13.22 9.83
N VAL A 21 14.97 12.14 9.78
CA VAL A 21 15.08 11.29 8.58
C VAL A 21 14.15 10.10 8.63
N VAL A 22 13.90 9.56 9.83
CA VAL A 22 12.91 8.50 10.04
C VAL A 22 12.23 8.67 11.39
N THR A 23 10.92 8.47 11.42
CA THR A 23 10.12 8.34 12.63
C THR A 23 9.60 6.92 12.72
N VAL A 24 9.79 6.29 13.87
CA VAL A 24 9.37 4.92 14.14
C VAL A 24 8.23 4.95 15.15
N ARG A 25 7.10 4.37 14.78
CA ARG A 25 5.91 4.26 15.63
C ARG A 25 5.32 2.86 15.58
N ILE A 26 4.61 2.50 16.64
CA ILE A 26 3.89 1.23 16.72
C ILE A 26 2.43 1.49 16.36
N SER A 27 1.94 0.82 15.31
CA SER A 27 0.54 0.87 14.88
C SER A 27 0.04 -0.54 14.62
N ASN A 28 -1.13 -0.91 15.15
CA ASN A 28 -1.71 -2.26 14.99
C ASN A 28 -0.76 -3.42 15.34
N GLN A 29 0.02 -3.27 16.43
CA GLN A 29 1.06 -4.25 16.83
C GLN A 29 2.16 -4.48 15.76
N LYS A 30 2.31 -3.57 14.80
CA LYS A 30 3.39 -3.58 13.82
C LYS A 30 4.21 -2.30 13.93
N LEU A 31 5.49 -2.42 13.60
CA LEU A 31 6.38 -1.28 13.51
C LEU A 31 6.16 -0.56 12.18
N VAL A 32 5.91 0.74 12.23
CA VAL A 32 5.78 1.61 11.06
C VAL A 32 6.91 2.63 11.10
N CYS A 33 7.68 2.69 10.01
CA CYS A 33 8.75 3.66 9.81
C CYS A 33 8.28 4.69 8.78
N ASP A 34 8.03 5.92 9.22
CA ASP A 34 7.71 7.06 8.35
C ASP A 34 9.03 7.75 7.97
N TRP A 35 9.37 7.70 6.68
CA TRP A 35 10.63 8.21 6.15
C TRP A 35 10.47 9.62 5.58
N SER A 36 11.51 10.45 5.74
CA SER A 36 11.63 11.67 4.95
C SER A 36 11.94 11.31 3.49
N PRO A 37 11.19 11.83 2.50
CA PRO A 37 11.32 11.42 1.09
C PRO A 37 12.75 11.57 0.54
N GLU A 38 13.47 12.59 0.98
CA GLU A 38 14.83 12.90 0.54
C GLU A 38 15.88 11.92 1.07
N TRP A 39 15.56 11.19 2.15
CA TRP A 39 16.47 10.30 2.86
C TRP A 39 16.13 8.82 2.66
N ALA A 40 14.91 8.52 2.19
CA ALA A 40 14.46 7.16 1.92
C ALA A 40 15.35 6.44 0.88
N GLN A 41 15.92 7.19 -0.07
CA GLN A 41 16.78 6.66 -1.15
C GLN A 41 18.27 6.60 -0.78
N TRP A 42 18.66 6.98 0.44
CA TRP A 42 20.07 7.00 0.81
C TRP A 42 20.51 5.65 1.38
N ASP A 43 21.20 4.85 0.56
CA ASP A 43 21.63 3.49 0.90
C ASP A 43 22.53 3.41 2.15
N ASP A 44 23.38 4.41 2.38
CA ASP A 44 24.24 4.47 3.58
C ASP A 44 23.41 4.62 4.86
N LEU A 45 22.27 5.31 4.80
CA LEU A 45 21.36 5.45 5.92
C LEU A 45 20.59 4.16 6.17
N GLN A 46 20.13 3.48 5.11
CA GLN A 46 19.43 2.19 5.20
C GLN A 46 20.33 1.10 5.81
N SER A 47 21.63 1.18 5.56
CA SER A 47 22.62 0.24 6.08
C SER A 47 23.21 0.65 7.44
N SER A 48 22.90 1.84 7.94
CA SER A 48 23.51 2.43 9.14
C SER A 48 23.23 1.60 10.40
N VAL A 49 24.20 1.63 11.32
CA VAL A 49 24.09 0.92 12.59
C VAL A 49 23.02 1.57 13.46
N GLU A 50 22.90 2.89 13.35
CA GLU A 50 22.00 3.73 14.12
C GLU A 50 20.54 3.45 13.78
N LEU A 51 20.22 3.31 12.49
CA LEU A 51 18.89 2.91 12.05
C LEU A 51 18.53 1.50 12.54
N LYS A 52 19.46 0.55 12.40
CA LYS A 52 19.25 -0.83 12.86
C LYS A 52 19.00 -0.89 14.37
N GLN A 53 19.74 -0.09 15.14
CA GLN A 53 19.54 0.01 16.58
C GLN A 53 18.19 0.64 16.95
N LEU A 54 17.75 1.67 16.23
CA LEU A 54 16.44 2.29 16.41
C LEU A 54 15.30 1.30 16.17
N ILE A 55 15.35 0.59 15.03
CA ILE A 55 14.35 -0.42 14.66
C ILE A 55 14.33 -1.58 15.67
N GLN A 56 15.50 -2.08 16.08
CA GLN A 56 15.60 -3.15 17.08
C GLN A 56 14.98 -2.74 18.41
N ARG A 57 15.35 -1.57 18.94
CA ARG A 57 14.82 -1.04 20.21
C ARG A 57 13.31 -0.85 20.18
N ALA A 58 12.77 -0.42 19.04
CA ALA A 58 11.34 -0.22 18.89
C ALA A 58 10.58 -1.55 18.79
N ASN A 59 11.18 -2.58 18.17
CA ASN A 59 10.66 -3.96 18.18
C ASN A 59 10.70 -4.59 19.58
N ASP A 60 11.76 -4.39 20.36
CA ASP A 60 11.85 -4.89 21.74
C ASP A 60 10.73 -4.29 22.62
N LYS A 61 10.43 -2.99 22.44
CA LYS A 61 9.29 -2.33 23.09
C LYS A 61 7.94 -2.89 22.65
N LEU A 62 7.82 -3.36 21.42
CA LEU A 62 6.61 -3.97 20.88
C LEU A 62 6.36 -5.32 21.55
N GLN A 63 7.39 -6.17 21.67
CA GLN A 63 7.31 -7.46 22.34
C GLN A 63 7.08 -7.34 23.86
N HIS A 64 7.65 -6.31 24.50
CA HIS A 64 7.42 -6.10 25.94
C HIS A 64 5.99 -5.61 26.25
N ASN A 65 5.36 -4.86 25.34
CA ASN A 65 3.98 -4.37 25.51
C ASN A 65 2.90 -5.43 25.22
N SER A 66 3.19 -6.46 24.42
CA SER A 66 2.23 -7.55 24.15
C SER A 66 2.11 -8.55 25.32
N VAL A 67 3.10 -8.60 26.22
CA VAL A 67 3.12 -9.49 27.39
C VAL A 67 2.49 -8.84 28.64
N SER A 68 2.26 -7.52 28.63
CA SER A 68 1.76 -6.80 29.81
C SER A 68 0.76 -5.70 29.47
N LYS A 69 -0.53 -5.96 29.71
CA LYS A 69 -1.54 -4.98 30.20
C LYS A 69 -2.91 -5.66 30.29
N GLY A 70 -3.53 -5.86 31.46
CA GLY A 70 -3.38 -5.09 32.70
C GLY A 70 -4.01 -3.72 32.53
N SER A 71 -5.31 -3.65 32.85
CA SER A 71 -6.18 -2.47 32.83
C SER A 71 -5.51 -1.18 33.33
N GLY A 72 -5.44 -0.17 32.46
CA GLY A 72 -5.04 1.18 32.82
C GLY A 72 -5.73 2.23 31.94
N LYS A 73 -6.76 2.90 32.47
CA LYS A 73 -7.42 4.07 31.87
C LYS A 73 -6.39 5.19 31.70
N SER A 74 -5.84 5.37 30.51
CA SER A 74 -5.11 6.59 30.15
C SER A 74 -5.95 7.43 29.19
N LYS A 75 -6.02 8.73 29.47
CA LYS A 75 -6.78 9.74 28.71
C LYS A 75 -6.49 9.61 27.23
N GLN A 76 -7.49 9.08 26.52
CA GLN A 76 -7.52 8.98 25.07
C GLN A 76 -7.46 10.40 24.51
N ARG A 77 -6.27 10.86 24.11
CA ARG A 77 -6.17 11.98 23.17
C ARG A 77 -6.94 11.52 21.94
N ARG A 78 -8.08 12.17 21.67
CA ARG A 78 -8.83 12.01 20.42
C ARG A 78 -7.90 12.42 19.27
N PHE A 79 -7.13 11.46 18.77
CA PHE A 79 -6.72 11.50 17.38
C PHE A 79 -8.01 11.36 16.59
N THR A 80 -8.30 12.36 15.75
CA THR A 80 -9.30 12.21 14.70
C THR A 80 -8.98 10.92 13.97
N ASN A 81 -9.91 9.96 13.94
CA ASN A 81 -9.82 8.77 13.11
C ASN A 81 -9.76 9.24 11.64
N VAL A 82 -8.58 9.59 11.15
CA VAL A 82 -8.40 9.88 9.73
C VAL A 82 -8.29 8.51 9.08
N ALA A 83 -9.38 8.07 8.46
CA ALA A 83 -9.33 6.92 7.58
C ALA A 83 -8.34 7.23 6.46
N HIS A 84 -7.27 6.44 6.36
CA HIS A 84 -6.31 6.55 5.29
C HIS A 84 -6.81 5.75 4.08
N CYS A 85 -6.70 6.33 2.89
CA CYS A 85 -7.09 5.71 1.64
C CYS A 85 -5.90 5.69 0.67
N ARG A 86 -5.68 4.56 0.00
CA ARG A 86 -4.67 4.38 -1.04
C ARG A 86 -5.36 4.30 -2.41
N PHE A 87 -4.99 5.21 -3.29
CA PHE A 87 -5.41 5.20 -4.69
C PHE A 87 -4.34 4.52 -5.54
N ILE A 88 -4.75 3.53 -6.33
CA ILE A 88 -3.87 2.71 -7.16
C ILE A 88 -4.37 2.83 -8.60
N SER A 89 -3.49 3.30 -9.49
CA SER A 89 -3.77 3.37 -10.92
C SER A 89 -3.06 2.21 -11.62
N VAL A 90 -3.76 1.49 -12.49
CA VAL A 90 -3.18 0.37 -13.26
C VAL A 90 -3.41 0.51 -14.76
N TYR A 91 -2.45 0.03 -15.55
CA TYR A 91 -2.62 -0.22 -16.97
C TYR A 91 -2.23 -1.67 -17.24
N MET A 92 -3.22 -2.52 -17.50
CA MET A 92 -2.99 -3.93 -17.78
C MET A 92 -2.51 -4.11 -19.21
N PRO A 93 -1.61 -5.07 -19.49
CA PRO A 93 -1.22 -5.40 -20.86
C PRO A 93 -2.47 -5.73 -21.70
N HIS A 94 -2.47 -5.45 -23.01
CA HIS A 94 -3.55 -5.91 -23.88
C HIS A 94 -3.38 -7.39 -24.26
N ALA A 95 -4.40 -8.00 -24.86
CA ALA A 95 -4.44 -9.43 -25.19
C ALA A 95 -3.35 -9.91 -26.19
N GLY A 96 -2.52 -9.02 -26.71
CA GLY A 96 -1.41 -9.34 -27.60
C GLY A 96 -0.07 -9.54 -26.88
N TYR A 97 -0.01 -9.21 -25.59
CA TYR A 97 1.18 -9.40 -24.76
C TYR A 97 1.28 -10.84 -24.24
N PRO A 98 2.50 -11.33 -23.94
CA PRO A 98 2.70 -12.63 -23.32
C PRO A 98 1.96 -12.77 -21.99
N HIS A 99 1.47 -13.97 -21.68
CA HIS A 99 0.81 -14.24 -20.40
C HIS A 99 1.69 -13.93 -19.18
N GLY A 100 3.00 -14.10 -19.28
CA GLY A 100 3.94 -13.78 -18.19
C GLY A 100 3.89 -12.29 -17.79
N GLU A 101 3.68 -11.37 -18.73
CA GLU A 101 3.58 -9.94 -18.40
C GLU A 101 2.30 -9.62 -17.64
N LEU A 102 1.19 -10.29 -17.98
CA LEU A 102 -0.06 -10.15 -17.23
C LEU A 102 0.12 -10.64 -15.78
N SER A 103 0.75 -11.81 -15.60
CA SER A 103 1.05 -12.34 -14.26
C SER A 103 1.89 -11.38 -13.43
N MET A 104 2.94 -10.79 -14.02
CA MET A 104 3.79 -9.83 -13.32
C MET A 104 3.02 -8.61 -12.79
N VAL A 105 2.04 -8.10 -13.53
CA VAL A 105 1.21 -6.98 -13.05
C VAL A 105 0.32 -7.40 -11.89
N TYR A 106 -0.27 -8.59 -11.92
CA TYR A 106 -1.04 -9.11 -10.80
C TYR A 106 -0.18 -9.35 -9.56
N ASP A 107 1.04 -9.87 -9.72
CA ASP A 107 1.98 -10.02 -8.60
C ASP A 107 2.27 -8.66 -7.97
N GLN A 108 2.53 -7.61 -8.77
CA GLN A 108 2.75 -6.26 -8.24
C GLN A 108 1.52 -5.72 -7.50
N LEU A 109 0.32 -5.91 -8.05
CA LEU A 109 -0.92 -5.47 -7.40
C LEU A 109 -1.17 -6.22 -6.08
N ASP A 110 -0.85 -7.52 -6.02
CA ASP A 110 -0.96 -8.33 -4.81
C ASP A 110 -0.11 -7.72 -3.68
N TRP A 111 1.17 -7.44 -3.96
CA TRP A 111 2.06 -6.78 -3.00
C TRP A 111 1.52 -5.41 -2.53
N ILE A 112 1.04 -4.57 -3.46
CA ILE A 112 0.57 -3.22 -3.15
C ILE A 112 -0.70 -3.24 -2.28
N LEU A 113 -1.65 -4.12 -2.60
CA LEU A 113 -2.91 -4.24 -1.87
C LEU A 113 -2.73 -4.96 -0.54
N ALA A 114 -1.88 -5.99 -0.48
CA ALA A 114 -1.53 -6.66 0.77
C ALA A 114 -0.87 -5.67 1.74
N ASP A 115 0.03 -4.82 1.26
CA ASP A 115 0.62 -3.75 2.07
C ASP A 115 -0.45 -2.75 2.56
N ALA A 116 -1.38 -2.33 1.70
CA ALA A 116 -2.47 -1.43 2.08
C ALA A 116 -3.38 -2.03 3.17
N GLN A 117 -3.75 -3.30 3.03
CA GLN A 117 -4.52 -4.05 4.03
C GLN A 117 -3.75 -4.16 5.35
N ASN A 118 -2.44 -4.44 5.28
CA ASN A 118 -1.57 -4.50 6.46
C ASN A 118 -1.49 -3.17 7.21
N MET A 119 -1.59 -2.04 6.50
CA MET A 119 -1.65 -0.70 7.07
C MET A 119 -3.06 -0.27 7.49
N ASN A 120 -4.07 -1.12 7.29
CA ASN A 120 -5.49 -0.82 7.52
C ASN A 120 -5.97 0.40 6.71
N TYR A 121 -5.51 0.51 5.46
CA TYR A 121 -5.93 1.55 4.52
C TYR A 121 -7.11 1.06 3.69
N ALA A 122 -8.10 1.94 3.46
CA ALA A 122 -9.06 1.72 2.40
C ALA A 122 -8.32 1.77 1.05
N SER A 123 -8.70 0.92 0.10
CA SER A 123 -8.04 0.87 -1.21
C SER A 123 -9.02 1.19 -2.31
N VAL A 124 -8.60 2.01 -3.28
CA VAL A 124 -9.32 2.25 -4.52
C VAL A 124 -8.37 1.92 -5.66
N LEU A 125 -8.67 0.86 -6.40
CA LEU A 125 -7.92 0.43 -7.58
C LEU A 125 -8.71 0.82 -8.83
N GLY A 126 -8.10 1.58 -9.73
CA GLY A 126 -8.74 1.96 -10.99
C GLY A 126 -7.77 2.00 -12.16
N GLY A 127 -8.31 1.90 -13.37
CA GLY A 127 -7.51 2.06 -14.59
C GLY A 127 -8.01 1.23 -15.76
N ASP A 128 -7.17 1.09 -16.78
CA ASP A 128 -7.45 0.31 -17.99
C ASP A 128 -7.02 -1.14 -17.75
N PHE A 129 -7.98 -2.05 -17.72
CA PHE A 129 -7.74 -3.48 -17.50
C PHE A 129 -7.57 -4.27 -18.79
N ASN A 130 -7.80 -3.65 -19.95
CA ASN A 130 -7.68 -4.29 -21.26
C ASN A 130 -8.43 -5.64 -21.36
N THR A 131 -9.53 -5.78 -20.63
CA THR A 131 -10.40 -6.95 -20.64
C THR A 131 -11.80 -6.57 -20.20
N GLN A 132 -12.79 -7.39 -20.55
CA GLN A 132 -14.16 -7.21 -20.09
C GLN A 132 -14.39 -7.97 -18.77
N TRP A 133 -15.25 -7.42 -17.92
CA TRP A 133 -15.63 -8.04 -16.65
C TRP A 133 -16.31 -9.40 -16.90
N ASN A 134 -15.87 -10.45 -16.21
CA ASN A 134 -16.41 -11.82 -16.34
C ASN A 134 -16.43 -12.38 -17.78
N VAL A 135 -15.52 -11.92 -18.65
CA VAL A 135 -15.39 -12.44 -20.01
C VAL A 135 -14.02 -13.08 -20.20
N GLY A 136 -14.01 -14.39 -20.40
CA GLY A 136 -12.81 -15.19 -20.63
C GLY A 136 -11.84 -15.18 -19.45
N VAL A 137 -10.69 -15.82 -19.65
CA VAL A 137 -9.68 -16.04 -18.60
C VAL A 137 -9.25 -14.74 -17.92
N ARG A 138 -9.03 -13.67 -18.69
CA ARG A 138 -8.63 -12.36 -18.13
C ARG A 138 -9.71 -11.73 -17.27
N GLY A 139 -10.98 -11.87 -17.65
CA GLY A 139 -12.10 -11.38 -16.85
C GLY A 139 -12.26 -12.17 -15.56
N ASP A 140 -12.06 -13.50 -15.62
CA ASP A 140 -12.06 -14.36 -14.43
C ASP A 140 -10.94 -14.01 -13.46
N MET A 141 -9.74 -13.72 -13.95
CA MET A 141 -8.61 -13.30 -13.11
C MET A 141 -8.91 -12.03 -12.31
N ILE A 142 -9.51 -11.00 -12.93
CA ILE A 142 -9.87 -9.77 -12.20
C ILE A 142 -10.93 -10.08 -11.14
N ARG A 143 -11.92 -10.91 -11.46
CA ARG A 143 -12.98 -11.29 -10.51
C ARG A 143 -12.39 -12.00 -9.30
N GLU A 144 -11.53 -12.99 -9.52
CA GLU A 144 -10.86 -13.74 -8.45
C GLU A 144 -9.95 -12.83 -7.61
N PHE A 145 -9.20 -11.95 -8.27
CA PHE A 145 -8.34 -10.97 -7.61
C PHE A 145 -9.15 -9.98 -6.75
N SER A 146 -10.26 -9.47 -7.29
CA SER A 146 -11.16 -8.57 -6.56
C SER A 146 -11.75 -9.28 -5.34
N TYR A 147 -12.18 -10.54 -5.49
CA TYR A 147 -12.69 -11.35 -4.38
C TYR A 147 -11.64 -11.57 -3.29
N MET A 148 -10.39 -11.86 -3.66
CA MET A 148 -9.28 -12.08 -2.72
C MET A 148 -9.03 -10.87 -1.82
N PHE A 149 -9.12 -9.66 -2.37
CA PHE A 149 -8.90 -8.41 -1.63
C PHE A 149 -10.18 -7.76 -1.09
N GLY A 150 -11.34 -8.40 -1.27
CA GLY A 150 -12.64 -7.88 -0.83
C GLY A 150 -13.11 -6.64 -1.58
N LEU A 151 -12.63 -6.43 -2.81
CA LEU A 151 -12.95 -5.28 -3.64
C LEU A 151 -14.27 -5.47 -4.40
N SER A 152 -15.07 -4.41 -4.45
CA SER A 152 -16.33 -4.32 -5.17
C SER A 152 -16.19 -3.43 -6.41
N LEU A 153 -16.87 -3.81 -7.49
CA LEU A 153 -16.92 -3.01 -8.72
C LEU A 153 -17.82 -1.78 -8.54
N ALA A 154 -17.23 -0.58 -8.65
CA ALA A 154 -17.95 0.69 -8.51
C ALA A 154 -18.74 1.07 -9.76
N ASN A 155 -18.21 0.78 -10.94
CA ASN A 155 -18.85 1.05 -12.22
C ASN A 155 -19.41 -0.25 -12.80
N PRO A 156 -20.66 -0.64 -12.47
CA PRO A 156 -21.20 -1.94 -12.80
C PRO A 156 -21.11 -2.21 -14.31
N ALA A 157 -20.72 -3.45 -14.64
CA ALA A 157 -20.60 -3.88 -16.01
C ALA A 157 -21.97 -4.01 -16.69
N HIS A 158 -22.02 -3.84 -18.02
CA HIS A 158 -23.19 -4.10 -18.87
C HIS A 158 -24.36 -3.11 -18.80
N MET A 159 -24.13 -1.86 -18.37
CA MET A 159 -25.12 -0.80 -18.59
C MET A 159 -25.04 -0.29 -20.04
N PRO A 160 -26.14 0.14 -20.67
CA PRO A 160 -26.16 0.61 -22.06
C PRO A 160 -25.16 1.75 -22.37
N GLU A 161 -24.75 2.49 -21.34
CA GLU A 161 -23.84 3.64 -21.41
C GLU A 161 -22.50 3.40 -20.70
N SER A 162 -22.20 2.20 -20.21
CA SER A 162 -20.96 1.93 -19.47
C SER A 162 -19.73 1.64 -20.34
N TRP A 163 -19.80 1.92 -21.64
CA TRP A 163 -18.67 1.71 -22.55
C TRP A 163 -17.57 2.72 -22.28
N THR A 164 -16.36 2.24 -22.01
CA THR A 164 -15.20 3.08 -21.73
C THR A 164 -14.20 3.08 -22.89
N PHE A 165 -14.34 2.14 -23.82
CA PHE A 165 -13.50 2.00 -25.00
C PHE A 165 -14.33 1.81 -26.28
N ARG A 166 -13.87 2.42 -27.38
CA ARG A 166 -14.39 2.22 -28.73
C ARG A 166 -13.23 2.03 -29.71
N SER A 167 -13.19 0.89 -30.39
CA SER A 167 -12.20 0.65 -31.45
C SER A 167 -12.49 1.46 -32.71
N SER A 168 -11.51 1.55 -33.60
CA SER A 168 -11.67 2.14 -34.95
C SER A 168 -12.75 1.44 -35.79
N ALA A 169 -12.96 0.14 -35.59
CA ALA A 169 -14.05 -0.63 -36.21
C ALA A 169 -15.42 -0.40 -35.55
N GLY A 170 -15.51 0.47 -34.55
CA GLY A 170 -16.75 0.80 -33.85
C GLY A 170 -17.15 -0.19 -32.75
N ILE A 171 -16.31 -1.19 -32.44
CA ILE A 171 -16.56 -2.16 -31.36
C ILE A 171 -16.44 -1.44 -30.02
N LYS A 172 -17.50 -1.49 -29.22
CA LYS A 172 -17.55 -0.90 -27.89
C LYS A 172 -17.24 -1.95 -26.83
N ARG A 173 -16.44 -1.57 -25.83
CA ARG A 173 -16.11 -2.41 -24.69
C ARG A 173 -16.04 -1.56 -23.43
N GLN A 174 -16.30 -2.18 -22.30
CA GLN A 174 -16.00 -1.63 -20.99
C GLN A 174 -14.76 -2.37 -20.50
N ILE A 175 -13.65 -1.65 -20.44
CA ILE A 175 -12.34 -2.17 -20.05
C ILE A 175 -11.70 -1.36 -18.92
N ASP A 176 -12.25 -0.20 -18.60
CA ASP A 176 -11.82 0.63 -17.49
C ASP A 176 -12.73 0.36 -16.29
N PHE A 177 -12.13 0.02 -15.16
CA PHE A 177 -12.84 -0.34 -13.93
C PHE A 177 -12.35 0.46 -12.74
N ILE A 178 -13.22 0.61 -11.74
CA ILE A 178 -12.91 1.14 -10.42
C ILE A 178 -13.38 0.10 -9.40
N LEU A 179 -12.47 -0.30 -8.51
CA LEU A 179 -12.61 -1.35 -7.50
C LEU A 179 -12.31 -0.77 -6.11
N PHE A 180 -13.14 -1.05 -5.10
CA PHE A 180 -12.99 -0.52 -3.74
C PHE A 180 -13.54 -1.44 -2.64
#